data_AF-A0A1F8Q4B7-F1
#
_entry.id   AF-A0A1F8Q4B7-F1
#
_cell.length_a   1.000
_cell.length_b   1.000
_cell.length_c   1.000
_cell.angle_alpha   90.00
_cell.angle_beta   90.00
_cell.angle_gamma   90.00
#
_symmetry.space_group_name_H-M   'P 1'
#
loop_
_entity.id
_entity.type
_entity.pdbx_description
1 polymer ?
#
loop_
_entity_poly.entity_id
_entity_poly.type
_entity_poly.pdbx_seq_one_letter_code
_entity_poly.pdbx_strand_id
1 'polypeptide(L)'
;MKTRKLIDLPYVIGLLFLPVVLAGIFLLIAWLIGLTRYNPAFFSEKYQERYAVPSPLLTDLENALHSGDGALMAELQGTRQKPSNLEKLPSVRFLIFWDKHGKYTDYLYMDMKNYHRYLQHLRVVDGRYVRIPDGLYYLADSGRWKTSFGPLAVMYWLLVILFTLGVWIYRSMSAYREKVFGKPPGVA
;
A
#
# COMPACT_ATOMS: atom_id res chain seq x y z
N MET A 1 37.72 -13.93 31.27
CA MET A 1 36.74 -14.89 30.71
C MET A 1 35.96 -14.20 29.59
N LYS A 2 36.17 -14.57 28.31
CA LYS A 2 35.30 -14.09 27.22
C LYS A 2 34.01 -14.90 27.26
N THR A 3 32.91 -14.29 27.70
CA THR A 3 31.57 -14.86 27.54
C THR A 3 31.31 -15.09 26.05
N ARG A 4 31.31 -16.36 25.60
CA ARG A 4 30.84 -16.71 24.25
C ARG A 4 29.40 -16.22 24.14
N LYS A 5 29.16 -15.16 23.35
CA LYS A 5 27.80 -14.68 23.09
C LYS A 5 27.06 -15.77 22.31
N LEU A 6 26.02 -16.33 22.92
CA LEU A 6 25.19 -17.37 22.29
C LEU A 6 24.43 -16.81 21.08
N ILE A 7 24.04 -15.53 21.11
CA ILE A 7 23.36 -14.82 20.02
C ILE A 7 23.92 -13.39 19.92
N ASP A 8 23.98 -12.86 18.70
CA ASP A 8 24.24 -11.44 18.46
C ASP A 8 22.92 -10.64 18.62
N LEU A 9 22.66 -10.15 19.83
CA LEU A 9 21.42 -9.48 20.18
C LEU A 9 21.12 -8.24 19.30
N PRO A 10 22.09 -7.35 19.00
CA PRO A 10 21.91 -6.28 18.01
C PRO A 10 21.38 -6.74 16.66
N TYR A 11 21.87 -7.87 16.15
CA TYR A 11 21.41 -8.41 14.86
C TYR A 11 19.95 -8.87 14.93
N VAL A 12 19.57 -9.60 16.00
CA VAL A 12 18.19 -10.05 16.19
C VAL A 12 17.23 -8.87 16.37
N ILE A 13 17.64 -7.87 17.15
CA ILE A 13 16.87 -6.63 17.31
C ILE A 13 16.69 -5.94 15.95
N GLY A 14 17.76 -5.82 15.17
CA GLY A 14 17.71 -5.25 13.82
C GLY A 14 16.72 -5.98 12.91
N LEU A 15 16.74 -7.31 12.91
CA LEU A 15 15.77 -8.11 12.16
C LEU A 15 14.33 -7.88 12.64
N LEU A 16 14.09 -7.88 13.95
CA LEU A 16 12.74 -7.64 14.51
C LEU A 16 12.15 -6.29 14.06
N PHE A 17 12.98 -5.26 13.93
CA PHE A 17 12.55 -3.93 13.49
C PHE A 17 12.41 -3.78 11.97
N LEU A 18 12.89 -4.72 11.16
CA LEU A 18 12.88 -4.60 9.70
C LEU A 18 11.48 -4.30 9.12
N PRO A 19 10.38 -5.01 9.49
CA PRO A 19 9.06 -4.70 8.96
C PRO A 19 8.58 -3.29 9.34
N VAL A 20 8.96 -2.80 10.53
CA VAL A 20 8.60 -1.46 11.00
C VAL A 20 9.32 -0.39 10.18
N VAL A 21 10.62 -0.58 9.92
CA VAL A 21 11.41 0.31 9.08
C VAL A 21 10.86 0.36 7.65
N LEU A 22 10.53 -0.80 7.07
CA LEU A 22 9.93 -0.87 5.74
C LEU A 22 8.57 -0.17 5.67
N ALA A 23 7.71 -0.37 6.69
CA ALA A 23 6.44 0.34 6.78
C ALA A 23 6.63 1.87 6.90
N GLY A 24 7.62 2.31 7.70
CA GLY A 24 7.97 3.73 7.83
C GLY A 24 8.41 4.35 6.50
N ILE A 25 9.30 3.68 5.76
CA ILE A 25 9.75 4.11 4.43
C ILE A 25 8.57 4.17 3.46
N PHE A 26 7.73 3.13 3.43
CA PHE A 26 6.54 3.08 2.58
C PHE A 26 5.59 4.26 2.85
N LEU A 27 5.28 4.55 4.11
CA LEU A 27 4.42 5.67 4.49
C LEU A 27 5.05 7.02 4.15
N LEU A 28 6.36 7.17 4.33
CA LEU A 28 7.10 8.38 3.96
C LEU A 28 7.04 8.65 2.45
N ILE A 29 7.27 7.62 1.63
CA ILE A 29 7.15 7.72 0.17
C ILE A 29 5.73 8.13 -0.23
N ALA A 30 4.71 7.48 0.34
CA ALA A 30 3.32 7.82 0.05
C ALA A 30 2.97 9.26 0.44
N TRP A 31 3.49 9.75 1.57
CA TRP A 31 3.33 11.13 1.99
C TRP A 31 3.98 12.12 1.02
N LEU A 32 5.23 11.86 0.59
CA LEU A 32 5.92 12.67 -0.41
C LEU A 32 5.18 12.72 -1.75
N ILE A 33 4.62 11.59 -2.20
CA ILE A 33 3.74 11.55 -3.38
C ILE A 33 2.53 12.45 -3.16
N GLY A 34 1.90 12.40 -1.98
CA GLY A 34 0.74 13.22 -1.63
C GLY A 34 0.97 14.72 -1.79
N LEU A 35 2.17 15.21 -1.44
CA LEU A 35 2.54 16.62 -1.55
C LEU A 35 2.66 17.12 -3.00
N THR A 36 3.06 16.24 -3.92
CA THR A 36 3.41 16.61 -5.30
C THR A 36 2.37 16.19 -6.33
N ARG A 37 1.42 15.34 -5.92
CA ARG A 37 0.40 14.73 -6.78
C ARG A 37 -0.50 15.77 -7.46
N TYR A 38 -1.01 16.72 -6.69
CA TYR A 38 -2.10 17.59 -7.14
C TYR A 38 -1.59 18.80 -7.92
N ASN A 39 -2.30 19.16 -8.98
CA ASN A 39 -2.11 20.42 -9.70
C ASN A 39 -3.11 21.46 -9.17
N PRO A 40 -2.65 22.55 -8.52
CA PRO A 40 -3.53 23.60 -8.02
C PRO A 40 -4.49 24.17 -9.07
N ALA A 41 -4.12 24.16 -10.35
CA ALA A 41 -4.97 24.64 -11.44
C ALA A 41 -6.30 23.87 -11.58
N PHE A 42 -6.36 22.60 -11.14
CA PHE A 42 -7.58 21.80 -11.14
C PHE A 42 -8.46 22.00 -9.90
N PHE A 43 -8.08 22.89 -8.98
CA PHE A 43 -8.81 23.20 -7.75
C PHE A 43 -9.27 24.67 -7.72
N SER A 44 -9.44 25.29 -8.89
CA SER A 44 -10.09 26.59 -9.01
C SER A 44 -11.59 26.49 -8.72
N GLU A 45 -12.21 27.63 -8.43
CA GLU A 45 -13.65 27.76 -8.14
C GLU A 45 -14.52 27.07 -9.21
N LYS A 46 -14.19 27.25 -10.49
CA LYS A 46 -14.85 26.56 -11.61
C LYS A 46 -14.90 25.03 -11.45
N TYR A 47 -13.81 24.42 -11.00
CA TYR A 47 -13.75 22.96 -10.80
C TYR A 47 -14.38 22.54 -9.48
N GLN A 48 -14.30 23.39 -8.45
CA GLN A 48 -15.00 23.17 -7.18
C GLN A 48 -16.50 23.13 -7.38
N GLU A 49 -17.06 24.07 -8.13
CA GLU A 49 -18.48 24.09 -8.47
C GLU A 49 -18.88 22.91 -9.35
N ARG A 50 -18.14 22.66 -10.44
CA ARG A 50 -18.43 21.57 -11.39
C ARG A 50 -18.44 20.19 -10.72
N TYR A 51 -17.51 19.96 -9.79
CA TYR A 51 -17.33 18.68 -9.11
C TYR A 51 -17.64 18.78 -7.61
N ALA A 52 -18.56 19.66 -7.21
CA ALA A 52 -19.03 19.81 -5.83
C ALA A 52 -19.77 18.57 -5.33
N VAL A 53 -20.39 17.83 -6.26
CA VAL A 53 -21.10 16.57 -6.05
C VAL A 53 -20.49 15.48 -6.92
N PRO A 54 -20.66 14.18 -6.57
CA PRO A 54 -20.00 13.10 -7.31
C PRO A 54 -20.56 12.89 -8.72
N SER A 55 -21.84 13.17 -8.99
CA SER A 55 -22.49 12.79 -10.26
C SER A 55 -21.80 13.34 -11.52
N PRO A 56 -21.45 14.63 -11.64
CA PRO A 56 -20.71 15.14 -12.80
C PRO A 56 -19.36 14.46 -12.98
N LEU A 57 -18.65 14.18 -11.88
CA LEU A 57 -17.38 13.49 -11.92
C LEU A 57 -17.52 12.06 -12.46
N LEU A 58 -18.57 11.34 -12.04
CA LEU A 58 -18.82 9.96 -12.48
C LEU A 58 -19.16 9.89 -13.98
N THR A 59 -19.93 10.84 -14.48
CA THR A 59 -20.25 10.96 -15.92
C THR A 59 -18.98 11.26 -16.73
N ASP A 60 -18.20 12.24 -16.31
CA ASP A 60 -16.95 12.59 -17.00
C ASP A 60 -15.91 11.46 -16.89
N LEU A 61 -15.90 10.71 -15.80
CA LEU A 61 -15.06 9.53 -15.62
C LEU A 61 -15.45 8.41 -16.58
N GLU A 62 -16.74 8.12 -16.75
CA GLU A 62 -17.21 7.15 -17.75
C GLU A 62 -16.75 7.57 -19.16
N ASN A 63 -16.93 8.84 -19.52
CA ASN A 63 -16.50 9.39 -20.81
C ASN A 63 -14.98 9.30 -21.01
N ALA A 64 -14.19 9.59 -19.97
CA ALA A 64 -12.73 9.46 -20.01
C ALA A 64 -12.30 8.00 -20.23
N LEU A 65 -12.96 7.04 -19.58
CA LEU A 65 -12.70 5.61 -19.76
C LEU A 65 -13.13 5.13 -21.15
N HIS A 66 -14.27 5.61 -21.67
CA HIS A 66 -14.75 5.28 -23.02
C HIS A 66 -13.81 5.77 -24.12
N SER A 67 -13.35 7.01 -23.99
CA SER A 67 -12.54 7.68 -25.00
C SER A 67 -11.06 7.34 -24.89
N GLY A 68 -10.58 6.98 -23.69
CA GLY A 68 -9.15 6.95 -23.38
C GLY A 68 -8.55 8.35 -23.22
N ASP A 69 -9.37 9.38 -22.94
CA ASP A 69 -8.88 10.74 -22.77
C ASP A 69 -8.13 10.92 -21.44
N GLY A 70 -6.81 10.76 -21.52
CA GLY A 70 -5.96 10.96 -20.36
C GLY A 70 -5.93 12.40 -19.83
N ALA A 71 -6.23 13.42 -20.65
CA ALA A 71 -6.25 14.82 -20.18
C ALA A 71 -7.46 15.06 -19.28
N LEU A 72 -8.63 14.60 -19.71
CA LEU A 72 -9.82 14.57 -18.87
C LEU A 72 -9.58 13.73 -17.61
N MET A 73 -8.96 12.56 -17.74
CA MET A 73 -8.63 11.73 -16.59
C MET A 73 -7.68 12.44 -15.60
N ALA A 74 -6.70 13.21 -16.07
CA ALA A 74 -5.81 14.00 -15.21
C ALA A 74 -6.59 15.10 -14.45
N GLU A 75 -7.53 15.76 -15.12
CA GLU A 75 -8.44 16.73 -14.49
C GLU A 75 -9.30 16.09 -13.40
N LEU A 76 -9.89 14.92 -13.68
CA LEU A 76 -10.74 14.20 -12.72
C LEU A 76 -9.96 13.70 -11.51
N GLN A 77 -8.68 13.36 -11.69
CA GLN A 77 -7.78 13.00 -10.59
C GLN A 77 -7.14 14.21 -9.90
N GLY A 78 -7.25 15.40 -10.50
CA GLY A 78 -6.56 16.61 -10.08
C GLY A 78 -5.03 16.50 -10.17
N THR A 79 -4.47 15.60 -10.99
CA THR A 79 -3.04 15.28 -11.00
C THR A 79 -2.24 16.15 -11.96
N ARG A 80 -0.98 16.46 -11.60
CA ARG A 80 -0.06 17.19 -12.50
C ARG A 80 0.31 16.38 -13.75
N GLN A 81 0.49 15.08 -13.58
CA GLN A 81 0.89 14.18 -14.65
C GLN A 81 -0.33 13.52 -15.29
N LYS A 82 -0.32 13.48 -16.62
CA LYS A 82 -1.28 12.71 -17.41
C LYS A 82 -1.00 11.22 -17.22
N PRO A 83 -2.01 10.38 -16.97
CA PRO A 83 -1.81 8.93 -16.99
C PRO A 83 -1.35 8.51 -18.39
N SER A 84 -0.16 7.91 -18.48
CA SER A 84 0.48 7.54 -19.75
C SER A 84 -0.20 6.36 -20.44
N ASN A 85 -0.80 5.45 -19.66
CA ASN A 85 -1.40 4.21 -20.15
C ASN A 85 -2.86 4.08 -19.68
N LEU A 86 -3.72 5.00 -20.13
CA LEU A 86 -5.15 4.85 -19.87
C LEU A 86 -5.75 3.84 -20.85
N GLU A 87 -6.16 2.67 -20.34
CA GLU A 87 -6.86 1.66 -21.14
C GLU A 87 -8.24 2.17 -21.54
N LYS A 88 -8.57 2.03 -22.83
CA LYS A 88 -9.86 2.43 -23.38
C LYS A 88 -10.88 1.32 -23.13
N LEU A 89 -11.95 1.63 -22.40
CA LEU A 89 -13.02 0.70 -22.04
C LEU A 89 -14.35 1.18 -22.64
N PRO A 90 -14.61 0.99 -23.94
CA PRO A 90 -15.76 1.58 -24.64
C PRO A 90 -17.12 1.03 -24.18
N SER A 91 -17.13 -0.07 -23.44
CA SER A 91 -18.33 -0.75 -22.96
C SER A 91 -18.52 -0.64 -21.44
N VAL A 92 -17.68 0.14 -20.74
CA VAL A 92 -17.83 0.35 -19.30
C VAL A 92 -19.04 1.21 -18.98
N ARG A 93 -19.81 0.90 -17.95
CA ARG A 93 -20.92 1.74 -17.47
C ARG A 93 -20.82 1.92 -15.98
N PHE A 94 -21.15 3.11 -15.51
CA PHE A 94 -21.44 3.32 -14.09
C PHE A 94 -22.69 2.51 -13.71
N LEU A 95 -22.60 1.76 -12.60
CA LEU A 95 -23.72 0.99 -12.07
C LEU A 95 -24.33 1.65 -10.85
N ILE A 96 -23.59 1.62 -9.74
CA ILE A 96 -24.12 1.96 -8.42
C ILE A 96 -23.02 2.50 -7.51
N PHE A 97 -23.44 3.24 -6.48
CA PHE A 97 -22.66 3.40 -5.27
C PHE A 97 -22.43 2.02 -4.63
N TRP A 98 -21.18 1.73 -4.26
CA TRP A 98 -20.81 0.44 -3.68
C TRP A 98 -20.67 0.52 -2.16
N ASP A 99 -19.76 1.38 -1.67
CA ASP A 99 -19.45 1.50 -0.25
C ASP A 99 -18.79 2.85 0.06
N LYS A 100 -18.74 3.23 1.34
CA LYS A 100 -18.01 4.39 1.84
C LYS A 100 -17.13 4.00 3.02
N HIS A 101 -15.81 3.98 2.82
CA HIS A 101 -14.83 3.70 3.86
C HIS A 101 -13.97 4.93 4.19
N GLY A 102 -14.17 5.46 5.39
CA GLY A 102 -13.46 6.64 5.87
C GLY A 102 -13.72 7.86 4.98
N LYS A 103 -12.68 8.31 4.28
CA LYS A 103 -12.73 9.48 3.37
C LYS A 103 -12.95 9.13 1.90
N TYR A 104 -13.10 7.84 1.59
CA TYR A 104 -13.30 7.33 0.24
C TYR A 104 -14.74 6.90 0.04
N THR A 105 -15.24 7.14 -1.16
CA THR A 105 -16.56 6.72 -1.64
C THR A 105 -16.33 5.91 -2.90
N ASP A 106 -16.77 4.66 -2.88
CA ASP A 106 -16.51 3.68 -3.92
C ASP A 106 -17.72 3.56 -4.83
N TYR A 107 -17.44 3.62 -6.13
CA TYR A 107 -18.44 3.48 -7.18
C TYR A 107 -18.08 2.32 -8.08
N LEU A 108 -19.07 1.46 -8.34
CA LEU A 108 -18.90 0.28 -9.16
C LEU A 108 -19.18 0.63 -10.62
N TYR A 109 -18.21 0.33 -11.46
CA TYR A 109 -18.30 0.34 -12.91
C TYR A 109 -18.23 -1.09 -13.42
N MET A 110 -18.92 -1.38 -14.51
CA MET A 110 -18.88 -2.70 -15.14
C MET A 110 -18.72 -2.57 -16.64
N ASP A 111 -17.79 -3.33 -17.19
CA ASP A 111 -17.68 -3.50 -18.64
C ASP A 111 -18.76 -4.47 -19.12
N MET A 112 -19.67 -3.97 -19.94
CA MET A 112 -20.82 -4.72 -20.46
C MET A 112 -20.43 -5.80 -21.48
N LYS A 113 -19.18 -5.80 -21.97
CA LYS A 113 -18.69 -6.81 -22.92
C LYS A 113 -18.24 -8.09 -22.21
N ASN A 114 -17.47 -7.95 -21.14
CA ASN A 114 -16.81 -9.07 -20.44
C ASN A 114 -17.24 -9.19 -18.96
N TYR A 115 -18.18 -8.36 -18.52
CA TYR A 115 -18.68 -8.26 -17.15
C TYR A 115 -17.59 -8.03 -16.08
N HIS A 116 -16.43 -7.49 -16.49
CA HIS A 116 -15.39 -7.12 -15.54
C HIS A 116 -15.83 -5.91 -14.72
N ARG A 117 -15.54 -5.99 -13.43
CA ARG A 117 -15.93 -5.01 -12.43
C ARG A 117 -14.75 -4.11 -12.11
N TYR A 118 -14.97 -2.81 -12.14
CA TYR A 118 -13.99 -1.79 -11.83
C TYR A 118 -14.52 -0.95 -10.68
N LEU A 119 -13.81 -0.97 -9.55
CA LEU A 119 -14.08 -0.06 -8.44
C LEU A 119 -13.35 1.24 -8.70
N GLN A 120 -14.07 2.36 -8.61
CA GLN A 120 -13.50 3.70 -8.71
C GLN A 120 -13.62 4.39 -7.36
N HIS A 121 -12.47 4.82 -6.83
CA HIS A 121 -12.37 5.47 -5.53
C HIS A 121 -12.47 6.98 -5.70
N LEU A 122 -13.45 7.60 -5.06
CA LEU A 122 -13.64 9.05 -5.05
C LEU A 122 -13.35 9.59 -3.64
N ARG A 123 -12.80 10.79 -3.57
CA ARG A 123 -12.55 11.51 -2.31
C ARG A 123 -12.77 13.00 -2.53
N VAL A 124 -13.18 13.71 -1.48
CA VAL A 124 -13.17 15.18 -1.47
C VAL A 124 -11.76 15.70 -1.15
N VAL A 125 -11.24 16.57 -2.02
CA VAL A 125 -9.96 17.28 -1.86
C VAL A 125 -10.19 18.74 -2.23
N ASP A 126 -9.84 19.65 -1.32
CA ASP A 126 -9.99 21.10 -1.47
C ASP A 126 -11.34 21.52 -2.09
N GLY A 127 -12.43 20.99 -1.54
CA GLY A 127 -13.80 21.37 -1.91
C GLY A 127 -14.40 20.66 -3.13
N ARG A 128 -13.66 19.83 -3.85
CA ARG A 128 -14.19 19.02 -4.97
C ARG A 128 -14.00 17.53 -4.80
N TYR A 129 -14.84 16.75 -5.46
CA TYR A 129 -14.57 15.34 -5.67
C TYR A 129 -13.42 15.16 -6.66
N VAL A 130 -12.56 14.18 -6.38
CA VAL A 130 -11.48 13.71 -7.25
C VAL A 130 -11.44 12.19 -7.28
N ARG A 131 -11.07 11.61 -8.42
CA ARG A 131 -10.81 10.19 -8.57
C ARG A 131 -9.41 9.85 -8.07
N ILE A 132 -9.29 8.84 -7.24
CA ILE A 132 -8.02 8.36 -6.70
C ILE A 132 -7.73 6.99 -7.31
N PRO A 133 -6.77 6.85 -8.26
CA PRO A 133 -6.30 5.55 -8.73
C PRO A 133 -5.80 4.65 -7.60
N ASP A 134 -5.97 3.35 -7.83
CA ASP A 134 -5.29 2.29 -7.11
C ASP A 134 -3.78 2.43 -7.27
N GLY A 135 -3.08 2.62 -6.15
CA GLY A 135 -1.64 2.80 -6.13
C GLY A 135 -1.12 2.99 -4.72
N LEU A 136 0.20 3.20 -4.59
CA LEU A 136 0.88 3.32 -3.29
C LEU A 136 0.25 4.39 -2.40
N TYR A 137 -0.08 5.56 -2.97
CA TYR A 137 -0.75 6.62 -2.23
C TYR A 137 -2.09 6.17 -1.67
N TYR A 138 -2.97 5.57 -2.49
CA TYR A 138 -4.27 5.10 -2.03
C TYR A 138 -4.11 4.00 -0.97
N LEU A 139 -3.20 3.05 -1.18
CA LEU A 139 -2.97 1.94 -0.27
C LEU A 139 -2.50 2.42 1.12
N ALA A 140 -1.61 3.41 1.15
CA ALA A 140 -1.13 4.04 2.38
C ALA A 140 -2.24 4.88 3.04
N ASP A 141 -2.89 5.74 2.27
CA ASP A 141 -3.82 6.77 2.74
C ASP A 141 -5.19 6.20 3.17
N SER A 142 -5.61 5.08 2.60
CA SER A 142 -6.78 4.31 3.02
C SER A 142 -6.53 3.37 4.20
N GLY A 143 -5.26 3.10 4.54
CA GLY A 143 -4.88 2.14 5.57
C GLY A 143 -5.03 0.67 5.17
N ARG A 144 -5.45 0.36 3.93
CA ARG A 144 -5.57 -1.02 3.42
C ARG A 144 -4.24 -1.77 3.39
N TRP A 145 -3.11 -1.09 3.44
CA TRP A 145 -1.80 -1.73 3.61
C TRP A 145 -1.73 -2.61 4.87
N LYS A 146 -2.49 -2.28 5.94
CA LYS A 146 -2.49 -3.04 7.20
C LYS A 146 -3.06 -4.45 7.02
N THR A 147 -4.08 -4.61 6.18
CA THR A 147 -4.69 -5.92 5.93
C THR A 147 -3.78 -6.83 5.11
N SER A 148 -2.94 -6.26 4.24
CA SER A 148 -2.01 -7.04 3.42
C SER A 148 -0.67 -7.28 4.11
N PHE A 149 -0.05 -6.24 4.67
CA PHE A 149 1.29 -6.33 5.27
C PHE A 149 1.28 -6.73 6.74
N GLY A 150 0.18 -6.50 7.47
CA GLY A 150 0.07 -6.88 8.88
C GLY A 150 0.27 -8.39 9.11
N PRO A 151 -0.47 -9.27 8.42
CA PRO A 151 -0.27 -10.72 8.53
C PRO A 151 1.14 -11.16 8.13
N LEU A 152 1.71 -10.56 7.09
CA LEU A 152 3.08 -10.85 6.65
C LEU A 152 4.12 -10.45 7.70
N ALA A 153 3.94 -9.31 8.37
CA ALA A 153 4.82 -8.88 9.46
C ALA A 153 4.73 -9.83 10.66
N VAL A 154 3.53 -10.28 11.01
CA VAL A 154 3.33 -11.28 12.08
C VAL A 154 4.05 -12.59 11.75
N MET A 155 3.86 -13.12 10.52
CA MET A 155 4.57 -14.31 10.06
C MET A 155 6.09 -14.13 10.11
N TYR A 156 6.59 -12.98 9.66
CA TYR A 156 8.01 -12.65 9.71
C TYR A 156 8.54 -12.67 11.16
N TRP A 157 7.86 -12.02 12.10
CA TRP A 157 8.27 -12.02 13.50
C TRP A 157 8.27 -13.43 14.10
N LEU A 158 7.24 -14.24 13.81
CA LEU A 158 7.20 -15.64 14.26
C LEU A 158 8.42 -16.41 13.74
N LEU A 159 8.78 -16.27 12.46
CA LEU A 159 9.95 -16.92 11.88
C LEU A 159 11.26 -16.46 12.54
N VAL A 160 11.43 -15.16 12.75
CA VAL A 160 12.63 -14.61 13.43
C VAL A 160 12.74 -15.15 14.85
N ILE A 161 11.63 -15.19 15.60
CA ILE A 161 11.59 -15.73 16.97
C ILE A 161 11.93 -17.22 16.97
N LEU A 162 11.29 -18.02 16.12
CA LEU A 162 11.52 -19.46 16.05
C LEU A 162 12.95 -19.80 15.66
N PHE A 163 13.50 -19.11 14.65
CA PHE A 163 14.88 -19.29 14.23
C PHE A 163 15.87 -18.92 15.34
N THR A 164 15.65 -17.77 15.99
CA THR A 164 16.48 -17.30 17.10
C THR A 164 16.44 -18.29 18.27
N LEU A 165 15.26 -18.78 18.62
CA LEU A 165 15.08 -19.77 19.68
C LEU A 165 15.76 -21.10 19.32
N GLY A 166 15.61 -21.58 18.08
CA GLY A 166 16.29 -22.80 17.61
C GLY A 166 17.81 -22.70 17.68
N VAL A 167 18.38 -21.57 17.23
CA VAL A 167 19.82 -21.30 17.34
C VAL A 167 20.26 -21.23 18.80
N TRP A 168 19.47 -20.58 19.66
CA TRP A 168 19.76 -20.50 21.09
C TRP A 168 19.78 -21.89 21.75
N ILE A 169 18.75 -22.70 21.51
CA ILE A 169 18.65 -24.07 22.05
C ILE A 169 19.81 -24.91 21.54
N TYR A 170 20.08 -24.89 20.23
CA TYR A 170 21.18 -25.64 19.63
C TYR A 170 22.54 -25.27 20.24
N ARG A 171 22.85 -23.98 20.35
CA ARG A 171 24.12 -23.49 20.93
C ARG A 171 24.20 -23.80 22.42
N SER A 172 23.09 -23.72 23.16
CA SER A 172 23.04 -24.03 24.59
C SER A 172 23.26 -25.53 24.84
N MET A 173 22.62 -26.41 24.04
CA MET A 173 22.85 -27.85 24.12
C MET A 173 24.29 -28.22 23.75
N SER A 174 24.86 -27.58 22.73
CA SER A 174 26.27 -27.78 22.35
C SER A 174 27.23 -27.39 23.48
N ALA A 175 27.01 -26.23 24.11
CA ALA A 175 27.80 -25.78 25.25
C ALA A 175 27.65 -26.69 26.48
N TYR A 176 26.44 -27.18 26.75
CA TYR A 176 26.19 -28.16 27.81
C TYR A 176 26.91 -29.49 27.52
N ARG A 177 26.84 -29.98 26.28
CA ARG A 177 27.53 -31.20 25.85
C ARG A 177 29.04 -31.09 26.00
N GLU A 178 29.63 -29.97 25.59
CA GLU A 178 31.08 -29.69 25.75
C GLU A 178 31.48 -29.70 27.24
N LYS A 179 30.63 -29.17 28.13
CA LYS A 179 30.87 -29.16 29.58
C LYS A 179 30.76 -30.54 30.24
N VAL A 180 29.79 -31.36 29.83
CA VAL A 180 29.52 -32.67 30.45
C VAL A 180 30.38 -33.79 29.88
N PHE A 181 30.62 -33.79 28.57
CA PHE A 181 31.29 -34.90 27.87
C PHE A 181 32.70 -34.55 27.36
N GLY A 182 33.17 -33.33 27.57
CA GLY A 182 34.43 -32.83 26.99
C GLY A 182 34.30 -32.46 25.51
N LYS A 183 35.35 -31.84 24.94
CA LYS A 183 35.39 -31.53 23.51
C LYS A 183 35.41 -32.82 22.68
N PRO A 184 34.57 -32.96 21.63
CA PRO A 184 34.70 -34.07 20.71
C PRO A 184 36.08 -34.03 20.01
N PRO A 185 36.75 -35.18 19.81
CA PRO A 185 38.03 -35.22 19.12
C PRO A 185 37.87 -34.72 17.68
N GLY A 186 38.66 -33.72 17.28
CA GLY A 186 38.75 -33.24 15.89
C GLY A 186 38.30 -31.79 15.59
N VAL A 187 37.89 -31.00 16.59
CA VAL A 187 37.60 -29.56 16.39
C VAL A 187 38.66 -28.73 17.13
N ALA A 188 39.71 -28.35 16.39
CA ALA A 188 40.72 -27.38 16.80
C ALA A 188 40.16 -25.95 16.77
#